data_AF-A0A356W175-F1
#
_entry.id   AF-A0A356W175-F1
#
_cell.length_a   1.000
_cell.length_b   1.000
_cell.length_c   1.000
_cell.angle_alpha   90.00
_cell.angle_beta   90.00
_cell.angle_gamma   90.00
#
_symmetry.space_group_name_H-M   'P 1'
#
loop_
_entity.id
_entity.type
_entity.pdbx_description
1 polymer ?
#
loop_
_entity_poly.entity_id
_entity_poly.type
_entity_poly.pdbx_seq_one_letter_code
_entity_poly.pdbx_strand_id
1 'polypeptide(L)'
;MLKFNSSLKALGAATLLGLGSIAVSAPASAQSLQDVLAKVRQDSNQMSAEDQQRLREFQADTAAQEQKMSEARGALAAAEGRGRALSAQFDANEATLADLESQVSEQAGDFQELLGQFRTAAGETMPEISNSFANFDYQGRVEGIAEIAEARTLPNRAQLERLPKAMLQEMIAQSEVKSFTTTVDGIGPDSSNAEAEVMRVGVFTAATVDGTKFVEVRKKDDGETFLQAFEKQPSGAFASSMRSLINAGPDQVVRAPVDPSKGN
;
A
#
# COMPACT_ATOMS: atom_id res chain seq x y z
N MET A 1 -45.94 13.71 13.50
CA MET A 1 -45.56 13.14 14.81
C MET A 1 -44.91 14.24 15.64
N LEU A 2 -45.42 14.43 16.88
CA LEU A 2 -44.86 15.10 18.08
C LEU A 2 -44.29 16.54 17.96
N LYS A 3 -44.84 17.63 18.56
CA LYS A 3 -44.96 18.07 19.99
C LYS A 3 -43.60 18.03 20.74
N PHE A 4 -43.11 18.99 21.54
CA PHE A 4 -43.72 20.08 22.34
C PHE A 4 -42.65 21.07 22.93
N ASN A 5 -43.04 22.35 23.14
CA ASN A 5 -42.83 23.30 24.27
C ASN A 5 -41.48 23.84 24.84
N SER A 6 -41.39 25.19 24.92
CA SER A 6 -41.36 26.03 26.16
C SER A 6 -41.40 27.52 25.74
N SER A 7 -42.27 28.43 26.20
CA SER A 7 -42.69 28.92 27.53
C SER A 7 -41.69 29.88 28.19
N LEU A 8 -41.80 31.19 27.91
CA LEU A 8 -41.47 32.25 28.87
C LEU A 8 -42.31 33.52 28.56
N LYS A 9 -43.46 33.65 29.22
CA LYS A 9 -44.19 34.90 29.40
C LYS A 9 -44.40 35.07 30.90
N ALA A 10 -43.69 36.00 31.53
CA ALA A 10 -44.06 36.65 32.79
C ALA A 10 -42.99 37.67 33.21
N LEU A 11 -43.21 38.96 32.93
CA LEU A 11 -43.06 40.05 33.90
C LEU A 11 -43.55 41.35 33.25
N GLY A 12 -44.87 41.52 33.23
CA GLY A 12 -45.52 42.81 32.99
C GLY A 12 -46.41 43.07 34.17
N ALA A 13 -45.84 43.68 35.22
CA ALA A 13 -46.57 44.07 36.41
C ALA A 13 -47.54 45.20 36.06
N ALA A 14 -48.83 44.93 36.29
CA ALA A 14 -49.93 45.84 36.14
C ALA A 14 -50.22 46.57 37.47
N THR A 15 -50.95 47.70 37.35
CA THR A 15 -51.85 48.31 38.37
C THR A 15 -51.16 49.14 39.49
N LEU A 16 -51.64 50.28 40.00
CA LEU A 16 -52.94 50.97 40.10
C LEU A 16 -52.71 52.51 40.15
N LEU A 17 -53.53 53.35 39.49
CA LEU A 17 -54.62 54.14 40.10
C LEU A 17 -54.30 54.79 41.46
N GLY A 18 -54.13 56.12 41.43
CA GLY A 18 -54.10 56.99 42.60
C GLY A 18 -54.56 58.41 42.25
N LEU A 19 -55.88 58.59 42.12
CA LEU A 19 -56.54 59.90 42.24
C LEU A 19 -56.51 60.30 43.73
N GLY A 20 -55.94 61.46 44.06
CA GLY A 20 -55.97 61.94 45.44
C GLY A 20 -55.34 63.31 45.68
N SER A 21 -56.21 64.31 45.84
CA SER A 21 -56.08 65.50 46.70
C SER A 21 -55.08 66.61 46.34
N ILE A 22 -55.66 67.70 45.81
CA ILE A 22 -55.23 69.08 46.02
C ILE A 22 -55.28 69.36 47.54
N ALA A 23 -54.16 69.75 48.15
CA ALA A 23 -54.16 70.43 49.44
C ALA A 23 -52.88 71.24 49.70
N VAL A 24 -53.09 72.55 49.75
CA VAL A 24 -52.39 73.56 50.58
C VAL A 24 -50.95 73.91 50.17
N SER A 25 -50.88 74.95 49.34
CA SER A 25 -49.79 75.92 49.28
C SER A 25 -49.52 76.51 50.67
N ALA A 26 -48.37 76.16 51.26
CA ALA A 26 -47.75 76.94 52.33
C ALA A 26 -47.18 78.25 51.73
N PRO A 27 -47.18 79.37 52.47
CA PRO A 27 -46.71 80.65 51.95
C PRO A 27 -45.22 80.55 51.64
N ALA A 28 -44.88 80.79 50.37
CA ALA A 28 -43.53 81.05 49.95
C ALA A 28 -43.00 82.26 50.74
N SER A 29 -42.04 82.03 51.62
CA SER A 29 -41.20 83.09 52.18
C SER A 29 -40.51 83.79 51.01
N ALA A 30 -40.63 85.12 50.94
CA ALA A 30 -40.04 85.95 49.90
C ALA A 30 -38.53 85.70 49.75
N GLN A 31 -38.13 84.95 48.73
CA GLN A 31 -36.80 85.05 48.12
C GLN A 31 -36.84 86.25 47.18
N SER A 32 -35.84 87.12 47.22
CA SER A 32 -35.80 88.28 46.33
C SER A 32 -35.76 87.82 44.87
N LEU A 33 -36.36 88.58 43.94
CA LEU A 33 -36.28 88.27 42.50
C LEU A 33 -34.81 88.18 42.01
N GLN A 34 -33.89 88.85 42.70
CA GLN A 34 -32.45 88.75 42.51
C GLN A 34 -31.90 87.36 42.87
N ASP A 35 -32.36 86.74 43.96
CA ASP A 35 -31.95 85.39 44.38
C ASP A 35 -32.46 84.31 43.41
N VAL A 36 -33.66 84.47 42.88
CA VAL A 36 -34.22 83.56 41.86
C VAL A 36 -33.41 83.66 40.56
N LEU A 37 -33.08 84.88 40.10
CA LEU A 37 -32.26 85.08 38.92
C LEU A 37 -30.82 84.54 39.10
N ALA A 38 -30.24 84.71 40.29
CA ALA A 38 -28.93 84.15 40.61
C ALA A 38 -28.96 82.61 40.60
N LYS A 39 -30.00 81.99 41.16
CA LYS A 39 -30.18 80.54 41.18
C LYS A 39 -30.42 79.97 39.78
N VAL A 40 -31.24 80.61 38.96
CA VAL A 40 -31.46 80.23 37.55
C VAL A 40 -30.17 80.35 36.72
N ARG A 41 -29.35 81.38 36.94
CA ARG A 41 -28.04 81.51 36.26
C ARG A 41 -27.05 80.44 36.71
N GLN A 42 -27.02 80.11 37.99
CA GLN A 42 -26.19 79.04 38.52
C GLN A 42 -26.63 77.68 37.98
N ASP A 43 -27.93 77.38 38.02
CA ASP A 43 -28.51 76.14 37.48
C ASP A 43 -28.26 76.04 35.97
N SER A 44 -28.42 77.13 35.21
CA SER A 44 -28.14 77.16 33.76
C SER A 44 -26.66 76.91 33.45
N ASN A 45 -25.74 77.45 34.24
CA ASN A 45 -24.31 77.22 34.06
C ASN A 45 -23.92 75.78 34.43
N GLN A 46 -24.50 75.24 35.50
CA GLN A 46 -24.26 73.87 35.95
C GLN A 46 -24.83 72.84 34.94
N MET A 47 -26.05 73.09 34.45
CA MET A 47 -26.67 72.27 33.40
C MET A 47 -25.88 72.34 32.08
N SER A 48 -25.33 73.50 31.73
CA SER A 48 -24.45 73.64 30.55
C SER A 48 -23.14 72.85 30.69
N ALA A 49 -22.55 72.80 31.89
CA ALA A 49 -21.34 72.02 32.16
C ALA A 49 -21.62 70.50 32.11
N GLU A 50 -22.73 70.05 32.67
CA GLU A 50 -23.20 68.65 32.61
C GLU A 50 -23.52 68.22 31.17
N ASP A 51 -24.17 69.07 30.38
CA ASP A 51 -24.43 68.82 28.96
C ASP A 51 -23.14 68.68 28.15
N GLN A 52 -22.15 69.55 28.39
CA GLN A 52 -20.84 69.43 27.75
C GLN A 52 -20.11 68.16 28.16
N GLN A 53 -20.23 67.72 29.42
CA GLN A 53 -19.66 66.45 29.87
C GLN A 53 -20.33 65.27 29.15
N ARG A 54 -21.67 65.22 29.12
CA ARG A 54 -22.42 64.17 28.41
C ARG A 54 -22.08 64.11 26.93
N LEU A 55 -21.91 65.26 26.28
CA LEU A 55 -21.52 65.31 24.87
C LEU A 55 -20.11 64.73 24.66
N ARG A 56 -19.15 65.04 25.54
CA ARG A 56 -17.80 64.47 25.49
C ARG A 56 -17.80 62.96 25.72
N GLU A 57 -18.57 62.49 26.70
CA GLU A 57 -18.74 61.05 26.97
C GLU A 57 -19.36 60.35 25.77
N PHE A 58 -20.44 60.89 25.19
CA PHE A 58 -21.09 60.34 24.00
C PHE A 58 -20.14 60.26 22.79
N GLN A 59 -19.34 61.30 22.56
CA GLN A 59 -18.35 61.30 21.48
C GLN A 59 -17.24 60.26 21.72
N ALA A 60 -16.76 60.12 22.96
CA ALA A 60 -15.77 59.12 23.32
C ALA A 60 -16.30 57.68 23.16
N ASP A 61 -17.52 57.43 23.60
CA ASP A 61 -18.18 56.12 23.47
C ASP A 61 -18.42 55.77 22.01
N THR A 62 -18.87 56.73 21.20
CA THR A 62 -19.07 56.54 19.75
C THR A 62 -17.75 56.18 19.06
N ALA A 63 -16.67 56.92 19.35
CA ALA A 63 -15.35 56.65 18.79
C ALA A 63 -14.83 55.25 19.22
N ALA A 64 -15.01 54.88 20.49
CA ALA A 64 -14.63 53.56 20.99
C ALA A 64 -15.42 52.44 20.32
N GLN A 65 -16.72 52.66 20.04
CA GLN A 65 -17.58 51.67 19.39
C GLN A 65 -17.26 51.53 17.90
N GLU A 66 -16.96 52.63 17.20
CA GLU A 66 -16.46 52.61 15.83
C GLU A 66 -15.12 51.87 15.73
N GLN A 67 -14.19 52.11 16.67
CA GLN A 67 -12.93 51.39 16.73
C GLN A 67 -13.13 49.89 16.90
N LYS A 68 -13.95 49.46 17.89
CA LYS A 68 -14.27 48.04 18.11
C LYS A 68 -14.91 47.40 16.88
N MET A 69 -15.81 48.12 16.20
CA MET A 69 -16.44 47.65 14.96
C MET A 69 -15.42 47.49 13.83
N SER A 70 -14.48 48.43 13.69
CA SER A 70 -13.40 48.36 12.70
C SER A 70 -12.48 47.17 12.97
N GLU A 71 -12.06 46.99 14.22
CA GLU A 71 -11.24 45.85 14.66
C GLU A 71 -11.94 44.51 14.40
N ALA A 72 -13.22 44.38 14.78
CA ALA A 72 -14.00 43.17 14.55
C ALA A 72 -14.17 42.86 13.06
N ARG A 73 -14.41 43.88 12.22
CA ARG A 73 -14.48 43.73 10.75
C ARG A 73 -13.13 43.28 10.17
N GLY A 74 -12.03 43.85 10.65
CA GLY A 74 -10.68 43.45 10.25
C GLY A 74 -10.38 41.99 10.62
N ALA A 75 -10.71 41.59 11.84
CA ALA A 75 -10.56 40.22 12.31
C ALA A 75 -11.42 39.23 11.50
N LEU A 76 -12.67 39.58 11.20
CA LEU A 76 -13.56 38.78 10.35
C LEU A 76 -12.97 38.60 8.95
N ALA A 77 -12.56 39.69 8.30
CA ALA A 77 -11.98 39.62 6.95
C ALA A 77 -10.69 38.79 6.91
N ALA A 78 -9.84 38.87 7.94
CA ALA A 78 -8.64 38.05 8.07
C ALA A 78 -8.98 36.56 8.25
N ALA A 79 -9.98 36.24 9.09
CA ALA A 79 -10.44 34.87 9.30
C ALA A 79 -11.07 34.27 8.03
N GLU A 80 -11.90 35.04 7.32
CA GLU A 80 -12.49 34.64 6.04
C GLU A 80 -11.43 34.45 4.95
N GLY A 81 -10.42 35.33 4.90
CA GLY A 81 -9.28 35.20 3.99
C GLY A 81 -8.50 33.91 4.25
N ARG A 82 -8.22 33.61 5.52
CA ARG A 82 -7.57 32.36 5.93
C ARG A 82 -8.43 31.14 5.61
N GLY A 83 -9.74 31.21 5.84
CA GLY A 83 -10.68 30.15 5.51
C GLY A 83 -10.69 29.84 4.01
N ARG A 84 -10.73 30.86 3.15
CA ARG A 84 -10.65 30.70 1.70
C ARG A 84 -9.32 30.09 1.25
N ALA A 85 -8.19 30.52 1.83
CA ALA A 85 -6.88 29.97 1.51
C ALA A 85 -6.75 28.49 1.91
N LEU A 86 -7.24 28.14 3.12
CA LEU A 86 -7.25 26.75 3.58
C LEU A 86 -8.18 25.87 2.77
N SER A 87 -9.36 26.37 2.37
CA SER A 87 -10.27 25.65 1.49
C SER A 87 -9.62 25.34 0.15
N ALA A 88 -8.99 26.34 -0.48
CA ALA A 88 -8.30 26.14 -1.76
C ALA A 88 -7.14 25.13 -1.64
N GLN A 89 -6.40 25.14 -0.51
CA GLN A 89 -5.36 24.15 -0.24
C GLN A 89 -5.95 22.75 -0.02
N PHE A 90 -7.07 22.65 0.69
CA PHE A 90 -7.77 21.39 0.91
C PHE A 90 -8.23 20.79 -0.42
N ASP A 91 -8.89 21.58 -1.26
CA ASP A 91 -9.39 21.14 -2.57
C ASP A 91 -8.22 20.68 -3.48
N ALA A 92 -7.09 21.39 -3.46
CA ALA A 92 -5.89 20.99 -4.22
C ALA A 92 -5.25 19.70 -3.70
N ASN A 93 -5.20 19.52 -2.38
CA ASN A 93 -4.71 18.31 -1.76
C ASN A 93 -5.63 17.12 -2.04
N GLU A 94 -6.96 17.31 -2.01
CA GLU A 94 -7.93 16.28 -2.34
C GLU A 94 -7.79 15.82 -3.80
N ALA A 95 -7.62 16.75 -4.74
CA ALA A 95 -7.35 16.43 -6.14
C ALA A 95 -6.04 15.64 -6.31
N THR A 96 -4.97 16.04 -5.60
CA THR A 96 -3.68 15.34 -5.64
C THR A 96 -3.78 13.95 -5.03
N LEU A 97 -4.52 13.82 -3.92
CA LEU A 97 -4.74 12.54 -3.25
C LEU A 97 -5.51 11.58 -4.17
N ALA A 98 -6.58 12.04 -4.80
CA ALA A 98 -7.36 11.25 -5.74
C ALA A 98 -6.52 10.78 -6.95
N ASP A 99 -5.66 11.64 -7.49
CA ASP A 99 -4.73 11.28 -8.58
C ASP A 99 -3.73 10.21 -8.13
N LEU A 100 -3.10 10.39 -6.95
CA LEU A 100 -2.18 9.41 -6.39
C LEU A 100 -2.86 8.07 -6.09
N GLU A 101 -4.08 8.08 -5.56
CA GLU A 101 -4.87 6.87 -5.32
C GLU A 101 -5.20 6.14 -6.63
N SER A 102 -5.54 6.88 -7.70
CA SER A 102 -5.73 6.29 -9.04
C SER A 102 -4.45 5.65 -9.55
N GLN A 103 -3.31 6.35 -9.46
CA GLN A 103 -2.01 5.82 -9.88
C GLN A 103 -1.63 4.55 -9.11
N VAL A 104 -1.85 4.52 -7.79
CA VAL A 104 -1.60 3.33 -6.98
C VAL A 104 -2.51 2.17 -7.40
N SER A 105 -3.79 2.44 -7.67
CA SER A 105 -4.73 1.42 -8.14
C SER A 105 -4.35 0.86 -9.51
N GLU A 106 -3.97 1.72 -10.46
CA GLU A 106 -3.49 1.33 -11.79
C GLU A 106 -2.24 0.47 -11.69
N GLN A 107 -1.21 0.95 -10.97
CA GLN A 107 0.02 0.20 -10.76
C GLN A 107 -0.23 -1.14 -10.05
N ALA A 108 -1.12 -1.18 -9.05
CA ALA A 108 -1.50 -2.42 -8.39
C ALA A 108 -2.18 -3.40 -9.36
N GLY A 109 -3.02 -2.91 -10.28
CA GLY A 109 -3.61 -3.69 -11.35
C GLY A 109 -2.56 -4.29 -12.29
N ASP A 110 -1.66 -3.45 -12.80
CA ASP A 110 -0.54 -3.88 -13.66
C ASP A 110 0.33 -4.93 -12.96
N PHE A 111 0.63 -4.74 -11.68
CA PHE A 111 1.39 -5.72 -10.89
C PHE A 111 0.63 -7.04 -10.70
N GLN A 112 -0.69 -7.02 -10.57
CA GLN A 112 -1.49 -8.25 -10.50
C GLN A 112 -1.46 -9.01 -11.82
N GLU A 113 -1.49 -8.31 -12.96
CA GLU A 113 -1.34 -8.93 -14.28
C GLU A 113 0.04 -9.57 -14.42
N LEU A 114 1.10 -8.83 -14.11
CA LEU A 114 2.48 -9.34 -14.16
C LEU A 114 2.68 -10.53 -13.20
N LEU A 115 2.09 -10.49 -12.01
CA LEU A 115 2.13 -11.61 -11.08
C LEU A 115 1.40 -12.83 -11.65
N GLY A 116 0.26 -12.63 -12.32
CA GLY A 116 -0.46 -13.69 -13.02
C GLY A 116 0.41 -14.36 -14.09
N GLN A 117 1.03 -13.56 -14.96
CA GLN A 117 1.96 -14.04 -15.98
C GLN A 117 3.17 -14.78 -15.36
N PHE A 118 3.74 -14.24 -14.29
CA PHE A 118 4.84 -14.86 -13.58
C PHE A 118 4.46 -16.22 -12.96
N ARG A 119 3.24 -16.33 -12.42
CA ARG A 119 2.70 -17.60 -11.91
C ARG A 119 2.48 -18.63 -13.00
N THR A 120 1.96 -18.21 -14.16
CA THR A 120 1.84 -19.08 -15.33
C THR A 120 3.21 -19.58 -15.78
N ALA A 121 4.18 -18.68 -15.94
CA ALA A 121 5.55 -19.04 -16.31
C ALA A 121 6.20 -19.98 -15.30
N ALA A 122 6.00 -19.75 -13.99
CA ALA A 122 6.47 -20.65 -12.94
C ALA A 122 5.79 -22.02 -13.03
N GLY A 123 4.47 -22.07 -13.26
CA GLY A 123 3.70 -23.30 -13.42
C GLY A 123 4.08 -24.11 -14.66
N GLU A 124 4.51 -23.44 -15.74
CA GLU A 124 5.03 -24.08 -16.96
C GLU A 124 6.49 -24.54 -16.80
N THR A 125 7.32 -23.75 -16.13
CA THR A 125 8.76 -24.03 -15.97
C THR A 125 9.03 -25.10 -14.91
N MET A 126 8.25 -25.12 -13.84
CA MET A 126 8.47 -26.02 -12.71
C MET A 126 8.42 -27.51 -13.10
N PRO A 127 7.44 -28.00 -13.89
CA PRO A 127 7.46 -29.36 -14.43
C PRO A 127 8.69 -29.66 -15.28
N GLU A 128 9.12 -28.71 -16.11
CA GLU A 128 10.29 -28.89 -17.00
C GLU A 128 11.58 -29.06 -16.20
N ILE A 129 11.79 -28.22 -15.18
CA ILE A 129 12.95 -28.33 -14.28
C ILE A 129 12.86 -29.61 -13.45
N SER A 130 11.68 -29.96 -12.92
CA SER A 130 11.49 -31.18 -12.12
C SER A 130 11.78 -32.45 -12.91
N ASN A 131 11.43 -32.46 -14.21
CA ASN A 131 11.71 -33.55 -15.14
C ASN A 131 13.11 -33.47 -15.79
N SER A 132 13.98 -32.56 -15.35
CA SER A 132 15.33 -32.41 -15.87
C SER A 132 16.32 -33.32 -15.16
N PHE A 133 17.22 -33.96 -15.93
CA PHE A 133 18.35 -34.70 -15.34
C PHE A 133 19.23 -33.80 -14.46
N ALA A 134 19.29 -32.50 -14.78
CA ALA A 134 20.06 -31.54 -14.01
C ALA A 134 19.49 -31.27 -12.60
N ASN A 135 18.24 -31.64 -12.32
CA ASN A 135 17.66 -31.54 -10.97
C ASN A 135 18.30 -32.53 -9.99
N PHE A 136 18.85 -33.64 -10.48
CA PHE A 136 19.52 -34.65 -9.66
C PHE A 136 20.99 -34.31 -9.39
N ASP A 137 21.60 -33.47 -10.23
CA ASP A 137 22.94 -32.90 -10.02
C ASP A 137 22.86 -31.66 -9.11
N TYR A 138 21.91 -30.77 -9.41
CA TYR A 138 21.68 -29.53 -8.68
C TYR A 138 20.38 -29.63 -7.87
N GLN A 139 20.48 -30.02 -6.60
CA GLN A 139 19.33 -30.20 -5.71
C GLN A 139 18.70 -28.86 -5.27
N GLY A 140 17.42 -28.90 -4.86
CA GLY A 140 16.68 -27.75 -4.30
C GLY A 140 16.19 -26.72 -5.33
N ARG A 141 16.20 -27.06 -6.63
CA ARG A 141 15.85 -26.12 -7.71
C ARG A 141 14.34 -25.89 -7.88
N VAL A 142 13.53 -26.86 -7.47
CA VAL A 142 12.06 -26.84 -7.66
C VAL A 142 11.33 -26.19 -6.47
N GLU A 143 11.82 -26.40 -5.26
CA GLU A 143 11.18 -25.97 -4.00
C GLU A 143 10.95 -24.46 -3.93
N GLY A 144 11.92 -23.67 -4.44
CA GLY A 144 11.82 -22.21 -4.48
C GLY A 144 10.84 -21.66 -5.53
N ILE A 145 10.44 -22.47 -6.52
CA ILE A 145 9.52 -22.12 -7.61
C ILE A 145 8.07 -22.46 -7.24
N ALA A 146 7.85 -23.56 -6.51
CA ALA A 146 6.54 -23.94 -6.02
C ALA A 146 5.90 -22.84 -5.15
N GLU A 147 6.69 -22.27 -4.24
CA GLU A 147 6.26 -21.15 -3.37
C GLU A 147 5.76 -19.93 -4.18
N ILE A 148 6.33 -19.71 -5.37
CA ILE A 148 5.98 -18.61 -6.26
C ILE A 148 4.69 -18.91 -7.03
N ALA A 149 4.55 -20.13 -7.55
CA ALA A 149 3.37 -20.54 -8.31
C ALA A 149 2.09 -20.48 -7.45
N GLU A 150 2.23 -20.76 -6.15
CA GLU A 150 1.14 -20.75 -5.17
C GLU A 150 0.92 -19.38 -4.50
N ALA A 151 1.84 -18.43 -4.66
CA ALA A 151 1.77 -17.13 -4.01
C ALA A 151 0.48 -16.38 -4.39
N ARG A 152 -0.32 -16.06 -3.36
CA ARG A 152 -1.55 -15.25 -3.47
C ARG A 152 -1.32 -13.77 -3.21
N THR A 153 -0.17 -13.43 -2.66
CA THR A 153 0.25 -12.08 -2.30
C THR A 153 1.48 -11.69 -3.09
N LEU A 154 1.77 -10.39 -3.13
CA LEU A 154 2.88 -9.85 -3.90
C LEU A 154 4.21 -10.45 -3.39
N PRO A 155 4.94 -11.23 -4.22
CA PRO A 155 6.20 -11.83 -3.80
C PRO A 155 7.24 -10.74 -3.54
N ASN A 156 8.17 -11.02 -2.63
CA ASN A 156 9.32 -10.14 -2.45
C ASN A 156 10.30 -10.28 -3.63
N ARG A 157 11.19 -9.28 -3.80
CA ARG A 157 12.19 -9.28 -4.89
C ARG A 157 13.02 -10.58 -4.93
N ALA A 158 13.42 -11.10 -3.77
CA ALA A 158 14.25 -12.30 -3.71
C ALA A 158 13.50 -13.54 -4.24
N GLN A 159 12.20 -13.64 -4.00
CA GLN A 159 11.33 -14.68 -4.58
C GLN A 159 11.23 -14.50 -6.10
N LEU A 160 10.99 -13.27 -6.60
CA LEU A 160 10.92 -13.00 -8.04
C LEU A 160 12.20 -13.36 -8.79
N GLU A 161 13.36 -13.27 -8.15
CA GLU A 161 14.64 -13.63 -8.76
C GLU A 161 14.87 -15.16 -8.87
N ARG A 162 14.10 -16.00 -8.16
CA ARG A 162 14.35 -17.45 -8.17
C ARG A 162 14.02 -18.09 -9.50
N LEU A 163 12.89 -17.74 -10.12
CA LEU A 163 12.50 -18.29 -11.42
C LEU A 163 13.54 -18.03 -12.52
N PRO A 164 13.94 -16.76 -12.80
CA PRO A 164 14.94 -16.52 -13.85
C PRO A 164 16.30 -17.15 -13.51
N LYS A 165 16.71 -17.19 -12.24
CA LYS A 165 17.93 -17.90 -11.85
C LYS A 165 17.83 -19.40 -12.13
N ALA A 166 16.71 -20.02 -11.82
CA ALA A 166 16.48 -21.44 -12.07
C ALA A 166 16.44 -21.77 -13.57
N MET A 167 15.82 -20.88 -14.38
CA MET A 167 15.83 -20.98 -15.85
C MET A 167 17.24 -20.83 -16.42
N LEU A 168 18.01 -19.83 -15.97
CA LEU A 168 19.39 -19.64 -16.41
C LEU A 168 20.27 -20.82 -16.03
N GLN A 169 20.10 -21.36 -14.82
CA GLN A 169 20.79 -22.56 -14.41
C GLN A 169 20.40 -23.77 -15.27
N GLU A 170 19.13 -23.88 -15.68
CA GLU A 170 18.69 -24.94 -16.61
C GLU A 170 19.36 -24.78 -17.99
N MET A 171 19.42 -23.57 -18.51
CA MET A 171 20.09 -23.27 -19.78
C MET A 171 21.59 -23.57 -19.73
N ILE A 172 22.26 -23.25 -18.61
CA ILE A 172 23.67 -23.60 -18.40
C ILE A 172 23.79 -25.13 -18.34
N ALA A 173 22.94 -25.80 -17.57
CA ALA A 173 22.98 -27.25 -17.45
C ALA A 173 22.75 -27.97 -18.79
N GLN A 174 21.93 -27.41 -19.69
CA GLN A 174 21.74 -27.92 -21.06
C GLN A 174 23.03 -27.94 -21.89
N SER A 175 23.98 -27.03 -21.60
CA SER A 175 25.27 -26.96 -22.29
C SER A 175 26.36 -27.84 -21.67
N GLU A 176 26.11 -28.38 -20.48
CA GLU A 176 27.11 -29.13 -19.71
C GLU A 176 27.05 -30.63 -20.01
N VAL A 177 28.23 -31.25 -20.10
CA VAL A 177 28.40 -32.70 -20.00
C VAL A 177 29.14 -32.96 -18.70
N LYS A 178 28.52 -33.69 -17.75
CA LYS A 178 29.04 -33.81 -16.39
C LYS A 178 28.68 -35.16 -15.78
N SER A 179 29.59 -35.73 -14.98
CA SER A 179 29.28 -36.86 -14.10
C SER A 179 28.95 -36.39 -12.68
N PHE A 180 28.01 -37.09 -12.05
CA PHE A 180 27.61 -36.85 -10.68
C PHE A 180 27.09 -38.15 -10.06
N THR A 181 27.12 -38.25 -8.73
CA THR A 181 26.62 -39.42 -8.01
C THR A 181 25.18 -39.18 -7.57
N THR A 182 24.31 -40.15 -7.81
CA THR A 182 22.90 -40.09 -7.42
C THR A 182 22.32 -41.50 -7.24
N THR A 183 21.18 -41.59 -6.57
CA THR A 183 20.45 -42.85 -6.43
C THR A 183 19.63 -43.10 -7.70
N VAL A 184 19.77 -44.30 -8.25
CA VAL A 184 19.04 -44.75 -9.44
C VAL A 184 18.32 -46.06 -9.10
N ASP A 185 17.07 -46.17 -9.53
CA ASP A 185 16.27 -47.39 -9.45
C ASP A 185 16.61 -48.37 -10.58
N GLY A 186 16.59 -49.68 -10.31
CA GLY A 186 16.84 -50.73 -11.32
C GLY A 186 18.31 -51.00 -11.66
N ILE A 187 19.26 -50.53 -10.85
CA ILE A 187 20.70 -50.74 -11.05
C ILE A 187 21.36 -51.61 -9.96
N GLY A 188 20.77 -51.74 -8.78
CA GLY A 188 21.29 -52.56 -7.68
C GLY A 188 21.08 -54.07 -7.89
N PRO A 189 21.62 -54.91 -6.99
CA PRO A 189 21.30 -56.33 -6.94
C PRO A 189 19.78 -56.51 -6.87
N ASP A 190 19.23 -57.41 -7.69
CA ASP A 190 17.78 -57.66 -7.82
C ASP A 190 16.94 -56.45 -8.28
N SER A 191 17.52 -55.56 -9.08
CA SER A 191 16.86 -54.34 -9.59
C SER A 191 16.41 -53.37 -8.49
N SER A 192 17.12 -53.37 -7.36
CA SER A 192 16.89 -52.43 -6.28
C SER A 192 17.51 -51.04 -6.55
N ASN A 193 17.09 -50.05 -5.75
CA ASN A 193 17.72 -48.74 -5.70
C ASN A 193 19.18 -48.86 -5.25
N ALA A 194 20.11 -48.27 -6.00
CA ALA A 194 21.50 -48.15 -5.60
C ALA A 194 22.06 -46.78 -5.95
N GLU A 195 23.12 -46.35 -5.27
CA GLU A 195 23.90 -45.19 -5.70
C GLU A 195 24.76 -45.58 -6.90
N ALA A 196 24.76 -44.72 -7.92
CA ALA A 196 25.66 -44.85 -9.06
C ALA A 196 26.18 -43.49 -9.51
N GLU A 197 27.35 -43.52 -10.11
CA GLU A 197 27.86 -42.40 -10.89
C GLU A 197 27.18 -42.39 -12.26
N VAL A 198 26.57 -41.27 -12.59
CA VAL A 198 25.81 -41.03 -13.83
C VAL A 198 26.44 -39.87 -14.57
N MET A 199 26.67 -40.03 -15.87
CA MET A 199 27.05 -38.95 -16.77
C MET A 199 25.82 -38.46 -17.54
N ARG A 200 25.58 -37.15 -17.49
CA ARG A 200 24.54 -36.47 -18.29
C ARG A 200 25.15 -35.71 -19.46
N VAL A 201 24.39 -35.68 -20.56
CA VAL A 201 24.63 -34.85 -21.74
C VAL A 201 23.53 -33.80 -21.79
N GLY A 202 23.87 -32.60 -21.33
CA GLY A 202 22.92 -31.54 -21.10
C GLY A 202 21.84 -31.96 -20.11
N VAL A 203 20.59 -31.85 -20.56
CA VAL A 203 19.37 -32.28 -19.86
C VAL A 203 18.60 -33.34 -20.64
N PHE A 204 19.21 -33.88 -21.69
CA PHE A 204 18.54 -34.72 -22.70
C PHE A 204 18.76 -36.20 -22.45
N THR A 205 19.97 -36.59 -22.05
CA THR A 205 20.32 -38.00 -21.91
C THR A 205 21.25 -38.18 -20.73
N ALA A 206 21.03 -39.25 -19.98
CA ALA A 206 21.91 -39.65 -18.89
C ALA A 206 22.13 -41.17 -18.92
N ALA A 207 23.33 -41.59 -18.53
CA ALA A 207 23.70 -42.98 -18.43
C ALA A 207 24.71 -43.19 -17.30
N THR A 208 24.77 -44.40 -16.76
CA THR A 208 25.80 -44.80 -15.81
C THR A 208 27.20 -44.67 -16.42
N VAL A 209 28.22 -44.38 -15.61
CA VAL A 209 29.61 -44.14 -16.08
C VAL A 209 30.28 -45.40 -16.66
N ASP A 210 29.75 -46.60 -16.42
CA ASP A 210 30.15 -47.80 -17.18
C ASP A 210 29.55 -47.84 -18.60
N GLY A 211 28.67 -46.88 -18.94
CA GLY A 211 27.97 -46.73 -20.21
C GLY A 211 27.06 -47.92 -20.52
N THR A 212 26.64 -48.69 -19.51
CA THR A 212 25.83 -49.90 -19.71
C THR A 212 24.33 -49.66 -19.57
N LYS A 213 23.92 -48.68 -18.75
CA LYS A 213 22.52 -48.40 -18.45
C LYS A 213 22.20 -46.93 -18.68
N PHE A 214 21.32 -46.67 -19.63
CA PHE A 214 20.65 -45.39 -19.77
C PHE A 214 19.54 -45.27 -18.73
N VAL A 215 19.33 -44.05 -18.24
CA VAL A 215 18.36 -43.74 -17.19
C VAL A 215 17.34 -42.72 -17.69
N GLU A 216 16.15 -42.77 -17.12
CA GLU A 216 15.05 -41.84 -17.33
C GLU A 216 14.60 -41.20 -16.02
N VAL A 217 13.95 -40.05 -16.15
CA VAL A 217 13.28 -39.38 -15.03
C VAL A 217 11.83 -39.88 -14.99
N ARG A 218 11.45 -40.49 -13.87
CA ARG A 218 10.07 -40.93 -13.60
C ARG A 218 9.48 -40.10 -12.48
N LYS A 219 8.16 -40.00 -12.45
CA LYS A 219 7.41 -39.28 -11.42
C LYS A 219 6.59 -40.28 -10.61
N LYS A 220 6.69 -40.20 -9.29
CA LYS A 220 5.85 -40.96 -8.35
C LYS A 220 4.45 -40.36 -8.26
N ASP A 221 3.54 -41.10 -7.63
CA ASP A 221 2.16 -40.67 -7.38
C ASP A 221 2.06 -39.40 -6.50
N ASP A 222 3.03 -39.18 -5.60
CA ASP A 222 3.14 -37.99 -4.75
C ASP A 222 3.69 -36.76 -5.48
N GLY A 223 4.16 -36.94 -6.71
CA GLY A 223 4.71 -35.90 -7.56
C GLY A 223 6.23 -35.73 -7.49
N GLU A 224 6.93 -36.46 -6.62
CA GLU A 224 8.39 -36.48 -6.57
C GLU A 224 8.97 -37.18 -7.82
N THR A 225 10.07 -36.63 -8.35
CA THR A 225 10.80 -37.25 -9.45
C THR A 225 11.95 -38.11 -8.94
N PHE A 226 12.21 -39.22 -9.63
CA PHE A 226 13.31 -40.14 -9.34
C PHE A 226 13.94 -40.64 -10.64
N LEU A 227 15.19 -41.10 -10.55
CA LEU A 227 15.89 -41.71 -11.69
C LEU A 227 15.68 -43.22 -11.69
N GLN A 228 15.37 -43.76 -12.86
CA GLN A 228 15.21 -45.19 -13.08
C GLN A 228 15.98 -45.62 -14.32
N ALA A 229 16.59 -46.80 -14.31
CA ALA A 229 17.15 -47.38 -15.53
C ALA A 229 16.03 -47.78 -16.49
N PHE A 230 16.16 -47.42 -17.78
CA PHE A 230 15.16 -47.81 -18.78
C PHE A 230 14.92 -49.33 -18.78
N GLU A 231 13.64 -49.72 -18.82
CA GLU A 231 13.23 -51.13 -18.94
C GLU A 231 13.81 -51.77 -20.22
N LYS A 232 13.82 -51.00 -21.32
CA LYS A 232 14.40 -51.39 -22.60
C LYS A 232 15.55 -50.48 -22.97
N GLN A 233 16.75 -51.02 -22.93
CA GLN A 233 17.96 -50.26 -23.24
C GLN A 233 18.09 -49.98 -24.76
N PRO A 234 18.59 -48.79 -25.13
CA PRO A 234 18.88 -48.45 -26.52
C PRO A 234 19.84 -49.43 -27.20
N SER A 235 19.82 -49.46 -28.54
CA SER A 235 20.69 -50.35 -29.31
C SER A 235 22.19 -50.11 -29.05
N GLY A 236 23.01 -51.11 -29.33
CA GLY A 236 24.45 -51.08 -29.01
C GLY A 236 25.23 -49.89 -29.58
N ALA A 237 24.74 -49.24 -30.65
CA ALA A 237 25.34 -48.04 -31.21
C ALA A 237 25.24 -46.81 -30.30
N PHE A 238 24.15 -46.67 -29.54
CA PHE A 238 24.00 -45.57 -28.58
C PHE A 238 24.87 -45.82 -27.34
N ALA A 239 24.91 -47.06 -26.84
CA ALA A 239 25.78 -47.44 -25.74
C ALA A 239 27.27 -47.27 -26.08
N SER A 240 27.70 -47.62 -27.30
CA SER A 240 29.09 -47.41 -27.73
C SER A 240 29.44 -45.93 -27.87
N SER A 241 28.52 -45.11 -28.38
CA SER A 241 28.64 -43.66 -28.45
C SER A 241 28.80 -43.03 -27.06
N MET A 242 27.95 -43.43 -26.11
CA MET A 242 28.02 -42.95 -24.72
C MET A 242 29.33 -43.37 -24.03
N ARG A 243 29.78 -44.63 -24.20
CA ARG A 243 31.09 -45.06 -23.69
C ARG A 243 32.24 -44.27 -24.30
N SER A 244 32.14 -43.89 -25.57
CA SER A 244 33.16 -43.06 -26.22
C SER A 244 33.20 -41.66 -25.59
N LEU A 245 32.04 -41.09 -25.26
CA LEU A 245 31.94 -39.83 -24.53
C LEU A 245 32.52 -39.91 -23.12
N ILE A 246 32.16 -40.95 -22.36
CA ILE A 246 32.65 -41.12 -20.99
C ILE A 246 34.18 -41.23 -20.94
N ASN A 247 34.78 -41.88 -21.93
CA ASN A 247 36.24 -42.05 -22.01
C ASN A 247 36.97 -40.88 -22.72
N ALA A 248 36.24 -39.89 -23.24
CA ALA A 248 36.83 -38.78 -23.99
C ALA A 248 37.51 -37.77 -23.06
N GLY A 249 38.65 -37.24 -23.50
CA GLY A 249 39.33 -36.14 -22.81
C GLY A 249 38.72 -34.76 -23.12
N PRO A 250 39.10 -33.70 -22.39
CA PRO A 250 38.52 -32.35 -22.52
C PRO A 250 38.58 -31.72 -23.92
N ASP A 251 39.56 -32.10 -24.73
CA ASP A 251 39.78 -31.56 -26.10
C ASP A 251 39.33 -32.52 -27.22
N GLN A 252 38.66 -33.62 -26.88
CA GLN A 252 38.23 -34.63 -27.86
C GLN A 252 36.77 -34.43 -28.27
N VAL A 253 36.55 -34.27 -29.58
CA VAL A 253 35.21 -34.21 -30.15
C VAL A 253 34.75 -35.63 -30.46
N VAL A 254 33.70 -36.06 -29.77
CA VAL A 254 33.08 -37.38 -29.96
C VAL A 254 31.58 -37.22 -30.20
N ARG A 255 30.98 -38.22 -30.85
CA ARG A 255 29.52 -38.26 -30.99
C ARG A 255 28.91 -38.69 -29.67
N ALA A 256 27.81 -38.06 -29.29
CA ALA A 256 27.05 -38.37 -28.09
C ALA A 256 25.58 -38.64 -28.46
N PRO A 257 24.90 -39.59 -27.79
CA PRO A 257 23.45 -39.71 -27.92
C PRO A 257 22.77 -38.52 -27.24
N VAL A 258 21.81 -37.92 -27.94
CA VAL A 258 20.95 -36.85 -27.42
C VAL A 258 19.52 -37.25 -27.71
N ASP A 259 18.71 -37.35 -26.67
CA ASP A 259 17.28 -37.68 -26.75
C ASP A 259 16.43 -36.54 -26.19
N PRO A 260 15.87 -35.67 -27.05
CA PRO A 260 14.97 -34.61 -26.60
C PRO A 260 13.64 -35.12 -26.02
N SER A 261 13.17 -36.33 -26.38
CA SER A 261 11.90 -36.86 -25.87
C SER A 261 12.04 -37.59 -24.53
N LYS A 262 13.28 -37.83 -24.10
CA LYS A 262 13.62 -38.51 -22.84
C LYS A 262 12.93 -39.88 -22.70
N GLY A 263 12.74 -40.59 -23.80
CA GLY A 263 12.11 -41.91 -23.84
C GLY A 263 10.59 -41.95 -23.96
N ASN A 264 9.91 -40.80 -24.10
CA ASN A 264 8.49 -40.73 -24.50
C ASN A 264 8.29 -40.79 -26.01
#